data_AF-A0A956U7V6-F1
#
_entry.id   AF-A0A956U7V6-F1
#
_cell.length_a   1.000
_cell.length_b   1.000
_cell.length_c   1.000
_cell.angle_alpha   90.00
_cell.angle_beta   90.00
_cell.angle_gamma   90.00
#
_symmetry.space_group_name_H-M   'P 1'
#
loop_
_entity.id
_entity.type
_entity.pdbx_description
1 polymer ?
#
loop_
_entity_poly.entity_id
_entity_poly.type
_entity_poly.pdbx_seq_one_letter_code
_entity_poly.pdbx_strand_id
1 'polypeptide(L)'
;MTANVDIVIPARYASTRFPGKSLVAIKGKPMIERVYERASQAKLARRVIVATDDQRIADVVKAFGGEWIMTGGDHNTGTDRLAEVARRLEDTEIIANVQGDEPLISPDSIDAAISPLLEDDQVEMSTIAYPLRKRSMIEDPSIVKA
;
A
#
# COMPACT_ATOMS: atom_id res chain seq x y z
N MET A 1 24.95 4.90 3.82
CA MET A 1 24.19 3.71 3.35
C MET A 1 22.78 4.21 3.10
N THR A 2 22.19 3.92 1.95
CA THR A 2 20.79 4.25 1.67
C THR A 2 19.92 3.24 2.41
N ALA A 3 18.97 3.70 3.23
CA ALA A 3 18.09 2.81 4.00
C ALA A 3 17.31 1.88 3.06
N ASN A 4 17.09 0.64 3.49
CA ASN A 4 16.31 -0.33 2.72
C ASN A 4 14.81 -0.06 2.87
N VAL A 5 14.19 0.41 1.79
CA VAL A 5 12.76 0.76 1.73
C VAL A 5 11.98 -0.31 0.95
N ASP A 6 10.93 -0.85 1.56
CA ASP A 6 9.96 -1.74 0.89
C ASP A 6 8.56 -1.14 0.85
N ILE A 7 7.85 -1.33 -0.27
CA ILE A 7 6.42 -1.03 -0.34
C ILE A 7 5.64 -2.29 0.06
N VAL A 8 4.70 -2.13 0.98
CA VAL A 8 3.76 -3.19 1.37
C VAL A 8 2.34 -2.76 1.02
N ILE A 9 1.66 -3.61 0.24
CA ILE A 9 0.27 -3.42 -0.18
C ILE A 9 -0.63 -4.37 0.63
N PRO A 10 -1.35 -3.91 1.66
CA PRO A 10 -2.31 -4.74 2.36
C PRO A 10 -3.53 -5.03 1.46
N ALA A 11 -3.86 -6.30 1.29
CA ALA A 11 -4.97 -6.76 0.47
C ALA A 11 -5.74 -7.89 1.18
N ARG A 12 -6.90 -7.56 1.75
CA ARG A 12 -7.81 -8.55 2.36
C ARG A 12 -8.96 -8.90 1.43
N TYR A 13 -9.38 -10.15 1.44
CA TYR A 13 -10.57 -10.54 0.66
C TYR A 13 -11.86 -10.05 1.31
N ALA A 14 -11.96 -10.16 2.64
CA ALA A 14 -13.12 -9.75 3.42
C ALA A 14 -13.18 -8.23 3.54
N SER A 15 -13.97 -7.61 2.65
CA SER A 15 -14.34 -6.20 2.72
C SER A 15 -15.86 -6.10 2.88
N THR A 16 -16.31 -5.51 3.97
CA THR A 16 -17.75 -5.42 4.33
C THR A 16 -18.56 -4.63 3.31
N ARG A 17 -17.99 -3.54 2.79
CA ARG A 17 -18.65 -2.65 1.81
C ARG A 17 -18.49 -3.12 0.36
N PHE A 18 -17.43 -3.89 0.07
CA PHE A 18 -17.16 -4.39 -1.27
C PHE A 18 -16.37 -5.71 -1.21
N PRO A 19 -17.04 -6.86 -1.08
CA PRO A 19 -16.37 -8.17 -0.98
C PRO A 19 -15.51 -8.47 -2.21
N GLY A 20 -14.30 -9.01 -2.02
CA GLY A 20 -13.40 -9.35 -3.12
C GLY A 20 -12.84 -8.15 -3.89
N LYS A 21 -12.91 -6.93 -3.33
CA LYS A 21 -12.51 -5.65 -3.95
C LYS A 21 -11.16 -5.73 -4.69
N SER A 22 -10.14 -6.33 -4.08
CA SER A 22 -8.80 -6.47 -4.65
C SER A 22 -8.76 -7.26 -5.96
N LEU A 23 -9.73 -8.14 -6.20
CA LEU A 23 -9.82 -9.00 -7.39
C LEU A 23 -10.70 -8.41 -8.50
N VAL A 24 -11.37 -7.29 -8.24
CA VAL A 24 -12.28 -6.67 -9.21
C VAL A 24 -11.49 -6.19 -10.42
N ALA A 25 -11.96 -6.54 -11.62
CA ALA A 25 -11.31 -6.14 -12.86
C ALA A 25 -11.56 -4.65 -13.17
N ILE A 26 -10.47 -3.90 -13.36
CA ILE A 26 -10.45 -2.52 -13.82
C ILE A 26 -9.78 -2.52 -15.20
N LYS A 27 -10.59 -2.34 -16.25
CA LYS A 27 -10.17 -2.42 -17.65
C LYS A 27 -9.36 -3.71 -17.92
N GLY A 28 -9.89 -4.85 -17.52
CA GLY A 28 -9.32 -6.18 -17.79
C GLY A 28 -8.21 -6.66 -16.85
N LYS A 29 -7.79 -5.88 -15.85
CA LYS A 29 -6.81 -6.31 -14.84
C LYS A 29 -7.38 -6.20 -13.42
N PRO A 30 -7.13 -7.14 -12.51
CA PRO A 30 -7.50 -7.02 -11.09
C PRO A 30 -7.00 -5.72 -10.46
N MET A 31 -7.76 -5.15 -9.54
CA MET A 31 -7.41 -3.93 -8.82
C MET A 31 -6.03 -4.04 -8.17
N ILE A 32 -5.73 -5.17 -7.54
CA ILE A 32 -4.43 -5.40 -6.88
C ILE A 32 -3.25 -5.36 -7.86
N GLU A 33 -3.43 -5.87 -9.09
CA GLU A 33 -2.42 -5.81 -10.14
C GLU A 33 -2.15 -4.35 -10.52
N ARG A 34 -3.21 -3.54 -10.68
CA ARG A 34 -3.07 -2.10 -10.99
C ARG A 34 -2.30 -1.36 -9.90
N VAL A 35 -2.63 -1.60 -8.62
CA VAL A 35 -1.91 -0.96 -7.50
C VAL A 35 -0.45 -1.40 -7.50
N TYR A 36 -0.18 -2.70 -7.66
CA TYR A 36 1.18 -3.24 -7.70
C TYR A 36 2.01 -2.63 -8.83
N GLU A 37 1.47 -2.54 -10.05
CA GLU A 37 2.14 -1.93 -11.20
C GLU A 37 2.48 -0.46 -10.97
N ARG A 38 1.59 0.29 -10.31
CA ARG A 38 1.80 1.70 -9.98
C ARG A 38 2.84 1.85 -8.88
N ALA A 39 2.72 1.08 -7.80
CA ALA A 39 3.69 1.08 -6.71
C ALA A 39 5.10 0.71 -7.18
N SER A 40 5.23 -0.23 -8.12
CA SER A 40 6.51 -0.68 -8.68
C SER A 40 7.24 0.38 -9.51
N GLN A 41 6.59 1.50 -9.82
CA GLN A 41 7.19 2.64 -10.52
C GLN A 41 7.80 3.68 -9.56
N ALA A 42 7.62 3.52 -8.25
CA ALA A 42 8.29 4.35 -7.25
C ALA A 42 9.80 4.11 -7.30
N LYS A 43 10.59 5.16 -7.10
CA LYS A 43 12.05 5.13 -7.30
C LYS A 43 12.83 4.89 -6.02
N LEU A 44 12.24 5.23 -4.87
CA LEU A 44 12.93 5.14 -3.58
C LEU A 44 12.78 3.77 -2.90
N ALA A 45 11.86 2.93 -3.37
CA ALA A 45 11.65 1.58 -2.85
C ALA A 45 12.34 0.51 -3.73
N ARG A 46 12.91 -0.53 -3.10
CA ARG A 46 13.62 -1.61 -3.82
C ARG A 46 12.68 -2.71 -4.37
N ARG A 47 11.52 -2.91 -3.74
CA ARG A 47 10.51 -3.90 -4.13
C ARG A 47 9.12 -3.56 -3.58
N VAL A 48 8.13 -4.27 -4.10
CA VAL A 48 6.72 -4.18 -3.73
C VAL A 48 6.24 -5.57 -3.30
N ILE A 49 5.57 -5.65 -2.16
CA ILE A 49 5.06 -6.90 -1.60
C ILE A 49 3.56 -6.78 -1.34
N VAL A 50 2.76 -7.71 -1.83
CA VAL A 50 1.34 -7.81 -1.44
C VAL A 50 1.20 -8.62 -0.16
N ALA A 51 0.63 -8.02 0.88
CA ALA A 51 0.33 -8.69 2.14
C ALA A 51 -1.14 -9.10 2.17
N THR A 52 -1.44 -10.39 2.08
CA THR A 52 -2.81 -10.90 1.97
C THR A 52 -3.10 -12.03 2.94
N ASP A 53 -4.37 -12.21 3.33
CA ASP A 53 -4.88 -13.34 4.13
C ASP A 53 -5.60 -14.39 3.28
N ASP A 54 -5.66 -14.21 1.96
CA ASP A 54 -6.50 -15.02 1.09
C ASP A 54 -5.72 -15.60 -0.09
N GLN A 55 -5.83 -16.92 -0.25
CA GLN A 55 -5.14 -17.64 -1.30
C GLN A 55 -5.54 -17.16 -2.70
N ARG A 56 -6.78 -16.72 -2.92
CA ARG A 56 -7.24 -16.25 -4.24
C ARG A 56 -6.52 -14.97 -4.65
N ILE A 57 -6.20 -14.10 -3.69
CA ILE A 57 -5.40 -12.90 -3.94
C ILE A 57 -3.94 -13.30 -4.21
N ALA A 58 -3.36 -14.18 -3.39
CA ALA A 58 -2.01 -14.68 -3.60
C ALA A 58 -1.83 -15.35 -4.98
N ASP A 59 -2.81 -16.13 -5.43
CA ASP A 59 -2.79 -16.79 -6.74
C ASP A 59 -2.78 -15.78 -7.90
N VAL A 60 -3.57 -14.70 -7.78
CA VAL A 60 -3.56 -13.61 -8.77
C VAL A 60 -2.22 -12.88 -8.77
N VAL A 61 -1.66 -12.57 -7.60
CA VAL A 61 -0.35 -11.90 -7.49
C VAL A 61 0.74 -12.77 -8.09
N LYS A 62 0.74 -14.06 -7.78
CA LYS A 62 1.63 -15.05 -8.38
C LYS A 62 1.48 -15.12 -9.90
N ALA A 63 0.26 -15.08 -10.43
CA ALA A 63 -0.01 -15.19 -11.86
C ALA A 63 0.57 -14.03 -12.68
N PHE A 64 0.63 -12.81 -12.14
CA PHE A 64 1.30 -11.68 -12.78
C PHE A 64 2.78 -11.53 -12.40
N GLY A 65 3.33 -12.44 -11.58
CA GLY A 65 4.73 -12.46 -11.17
C GLY A 65 5.09 -11.49 -10.03
N GLY A 66 4.09 -11.02 -9.26
CA GLY A 66 4.33 -10.17 -8.10
C GLY A 66 4.80 -10.92 -6.87
N GLU A 67 5.50 -10.21 -5.98
CA GLU A 67 5.87 -10.73 -4.65
C GLU A 67 4.70 -10.60 -3.68
N TRP A 68 4.51 -11.61 -2.83
CA TRP A 68 3.45 -11.62 -1.83
C TRP A 68 3.87 -12.36 -0.57
N ILE A 69 3.22 -12.01 0.53
CA ILE A 69 3.34 -12.67 1.83
C ILE A 69 1.93 -12.99 2.33
N MET A 70 1.72 -14.25 2.71
CA MET A 70 0.52 -14.67 3.42
C MET A 70 0.57 -14.13 4.85
N THR A 71 -0.51 -13.52 5.31
CA THR A 71 -0.65 -12.93 6.64
C THR A 71 -1.82 -13.54 7.39
N GLY A 72 -1.88 -13.37 8.71
CA GLY A 72 -3.04 -13.80 9.50
C GLY A 72 -4.35 -13.12 9.07
N GLY A 73 -5.48 -13.80 9.27
CA GLY A 73 -6.81 -13.27 8.97
C GLY A 73 -7.39 -12.34 10.05
N ASP A 74 -6.85 -12.38 11.27
CA ASP A 74 -7.43 -11.73 12.46
C ASP A 74 -6.95 -10.28 12.68
N HIS A 75 -6.44 -9.62 11.63
CA HIS A 75 -6.00 -8.23 11.72
C HIS A 75 -7.17 -7.25 11.67
N ASN A 76 -7.29 -6.41 12.70
CA ASN A 76 -8.34 -5.39 12.78
C ASN A 76 -8.08 -4.23 11.82
N THR A 77 -6.81 -3.89 11.58
CA THR A 77 -6.41 -2.76 10.73
C THR A 77 -5.37 -3.15 9.68
N GLY A 78 -5.18 -2.29 8.68
CA GLY A 78 -4.08 -2.44 7.71
C GLY A 78 -2.72 -2.38 8.40
N THR A 79 -2.56 -1.53 9.42
CA THR A 79 -1.31 -1.34 10.16
C THR A 79 -0.91 -2.61 10.94
N ASP A 80 -1.86 -3.34 11.54
CA ASP A 80 -1.57 -4.60 12.24
C ASP A 80 -0.96 -5.65 11.29
N ARG A 81 -1.51 -5.71 10.06
CA ARG A 81 -0.99 -6.57 8.99
C ARG A 81 0.41 -6.16 8.56
N LEU A 82 0.67 -4.85 8.44
CA LEU A 82 2.00 -4.34 8.15
C LEU A 82 2.99 -4.71 9.26
N ALA A 83 2.60 -4.63 10.52
CA ALA A 83 3.47 -5.02 11.63
C ALA A 83 3.84 -6.52 11.60
N GLU A 84 2.92 -7.39 11.16
CA GLU A 84 3.25 -8.81 10.90
C GLU A 84 4.28 -8.96 9.79
N VAL A 85 4.08 -8.26 8.67
CA VAL A 85 5.01 -8.30 7.53
C VAL A 85 6.38 -7.77 7.94
N ALA A 86 6.43 -6.62 8.62
CA ALA A 86 7.66 -5.99 9.09
C ALA A 86 8.53 -6.97 9.91
N ARG A 87 7.94 -7.76 10.81
CA ARG A 87 8.65 -8.76 11.61
C ARG A 87 9.30 -9.89 10.80
N ARG A 88 8.89 -10.07 9.54
CA ARG A 88 9.42 -11.10 8.63
C ARG A 88 10.42 -10.55 7.62
N LEU A 89 10.60 -9.23 7.58
CA LEU A 89 11.51 -8.57 6.66
C LEU A 89 12.77 -8.16 7.44
N GLU A 90 13.80 -9.01 7.42
CA GLU A 90 15.02 -8.81 8.22
C GLU A 90 15.84 -7.60 7.78
N ASP A 91 15.81 -7.29 6.48
CA ASP A 91 16.62 -6.22 5.87
C ASP A 91 15.81 -4.95 5.58
N THR A 92 14.64 -4.75 6.17
CA THR A 92 13.78 -3.59 5.87
C THR A 92 13.83 -2.56 6.98
N GLU A 93 14.24 -1.34 6.65
CA GLU A 93 14.32 -0.21 7.59
C GLU A 93 13.09 0.69 7.50
N ILE A 94 12.53 0.86 6.30
CA ILE A 94 11.36 1.71 6.05
C ILE A 94 10.30 0.92 5.29
N ILE A 95 9.05 1.02 5.74
CA ILE A 95 7.90 0.45 5.05
C ILE A 95 7.00 1.56 4.52
N ALA A 96 6.81 1.61 3.21
CA ALA A 96 5.80 2.43 2.58
C ALA A 96 4.48 1.66 2.48
N ASN A 97 3.47 2.10 3.23
CA ASN A 97 2.12 1.52 3.22
C ASN A 97 1.30 2.07 2.05
N VAL A 98 1.07 1.27 1.01
CA VAL A 98 0.24 1.67 -0.15
C VAL A 98 -1.05 0.88 -0.13
N GLN A 99 -2.20 1.55 -0.01
CA GLN A 99 -3.47 0.85 0.12
C GLN A 99 -3.81 0.05 -1.16
N GLY A 100 -4.23 -1.20 -0.98
CA GLY A 100 -4.59 -2.12 -2.07
C GLY A 100 -5.83 -1.73 -2.87
N ASP A 101 -6.45 -0.59 -2.56
CA ASP A 101 -7.59 -0.02 -3.26
C ASP A 101 -7.35 1.35 -3.90
N GLU A 102 -6.09 1.73 -4.09
CA GLU A 102 -5.68 2.94 -4.78
C GLU A 102 -5.08 2.62 -6.17
N PRO A 103 -5.84 2.09 -7.14
CA PRO A 103 -5.31 1.64 -8.44
C PRO A 103 -4.74 2.78 -9.30
N LEU A 104 -4.92 4.03 -8.87
CA LEU A 104 -4.43 5.24 -9.53
C LEU A 104 -3.37 5.98 -8.70
N ILE A 105 -2.83 5.35 -7.64
CA ILE A 105 -1.77 5.95 -6.81
C ILE A 105 -0.63 6.47 -7.69
N SER A 106 -0.12 7.64 -7.34
CA SER A 106 1.01 8.25 -8.02
C SER A 106 2.33 7.70 -7.44
N PRO A 107 3.24 7.18 -8.26
CA PRO A 107 4.58 6.79 -7.83
C PRO A 107 5.31 7.94 -7.12
N ASP A 108 5.19 9.16 -7.67
CA ASP A 108 5.79 10.35 -7.08
C ASP A 108 5.22 10.67 -5.69
N SER A 109 3.96 10.30 -5.42
CA SER A 109 3.36 10.46 -4.10
C SER A 109 3.90 9.45 -3.09
N ILE A 110 4.24 8.23 -3.53
CA ILE A 110 4.90 7.23 -2.70
C ILE A 110 6.31 7.71 -2.36
N ASP A 111 7.07 8.17 -3.37
CA ASP A 111 8.40 8.72 -3.18
C ASP A 111 8.38 9.95 -2.26
N ALA A 112 7.40 10.85 -2.43
CA ALA A 112 7.23 12.02 -1.56
C ALA A 112 6.92 11.65 -0.09
N ALA A 113 6.22 10.53 0.15
CA ALA A 113 6.03 10.00 1.49
C ALA A 113 7.34 9.42 2.05
N ILE A 114 8.15 8.75 1.24
CA ILE A 114 9.39 8.11 1.69
C ILE A 114 10.48 9.16 2.01
N SER A 115 10.61 10.22 1.20
CA SER A 115 11.74 11.18 1.26
C SER A 115 12.04 11.72 2.67
N PRO A 116 11.06 12.17 3.47
CA PRO A 116 11.33 12.70 4.81
C PRO A 116 12.03 11.69 5.75
N LEU A 117 11.71 10.39 5.65
CA LEU A 117 12.35 9.35 6.47
C LEU A 117 13.78 9.03 6.01
N LEU A 118 14.14 9.34 4.77
CA LEU A 118 15.49 9.18 4.25
C LEU A 118 16.38 10.39 4.56
N GLU A 119 15.77 11.55 4.74
CA GLU A 119 16.45 12.82 4.97
C GLU A 119 16.72 13.10 6.45
N ASP A 120 15.85 12.62 7.35
CA ASP A 120 15.91 12.87 8.79
C ASP A 120 15.60 11.59 9.58
N ASP A 121 16.59 11.09 10.32
CA ASP A 121 16.48 9.87 11.14
C ASP A 121 15.59 10.04 12.38
N GLN A 122 15.21 11.28 12.71
CA GLN A 122 14.25 11.58 13.78
C GLN A 122 12.79 11.38 13.32
N VAL A 123 12.54 11.24 12.01
CA VAL A 123 11.19 11.05 11.47
C VAL A 123 10.81 9.58 11.50
N GLU A 124 9.97 9.21 12.47
CA GLU A 124 9.50 7.82 12.61
C GLU A 124 8.32 7.48 11.68
N MET A 125 7.58 8.48 11.21
CA MET A 125 6.43 8.32 10.33
C MET A 125 6.19 9.58 9.51
N SER A 126 5.84 9.40 8.25
CA SER A 126 5.39 10.46 7.36
C SER A 126 4.07 10.09 6.70
N THR A 127 3.38 11.10 6.16
CA THR A 127 2.25 10.91 5.26
C THR A 127 2.18 12.09 4.30
N ILE A 128 1.38 11.96 3.23
CA ILE A 128 1.14 13.04 2.29
C ILE A 128 -0.22 13.69 2.56
N ALA A 129 -0.29 14.99 2.29
CA ALA A 129 -1.53 15.74 2.28
C ALA A 129 -1.63 16.52 0.96
N TYR A 130 -2.85 16.81 0.53
CA TYR A 130 -3.08 17.67 -0.63
C TYR A 130 -3.98 18.86 -0.22
N PRO A 131 -3.74 20.06 -0.79
CA PRO A 131 -4.49 21.24 -0.43
C PRO A 131 -5.94 21.15 -0.94
N LEU A 132 -6.91 21.33 -0.03
CA LEU A 132 -8.31 21.50 -0.38
C LEU A 132 -8.54 22.93 -0.89
N ARG A 133 -8.86 23.07 -2.18
CA ARG A 133 -9.01 24.40 -2.83
C ARG A 133 -10.44 24.87 -2.99
N LYS A 134 -11.42 24.05 -2.62
CA LYS A 134 -12.86 24.33 -2.78
C LYS A 134 -13.59 24.08 -1.47
N ARG A 135 -14.50 24.98 -1.12
CA ARG A 135 -15.33 24.83 0.09
C ARG A 135 -16.16 23.56 0.10
N SER A 136 -16.67 23.14 -1.07
CA SER A 136 -17.40 21.87 -1.21
C SER A 136 -16.56 20.65 -0.80
N MET A 137 -15.23 20.67 -0.99
CA MET A 137 -14.35 19.58 -0.56
C MET A 137 -14.11 19.59 0.96
N ILE A 138 -14.10 20.78 1.57
CA ILE A 138 -13.98 20.93 3.02
C ILE A 138 -15.22 20.35 3.70
N GLU A 139 -16.40 20.60 3.12
CA GLU A 139 -17.69 20.19 3.66
C GLU A 139 -18.06 18.72 3.36
N ASP A 140 -17.41 18.07 2.40
CA ASP A 140 -17.67 16.68 2.02
C ASP A 140 -17.12 15.69 3.07
N PRO A 141 -17.96 14.95 3.82
CA PRO A 141 -17.51 14.04 4.88
C PRO A 141 -16.75 12.81 4.37
N SER A 142 -16.81 12.52 3.06
CA SER A 142 -16.06 11.41 2.45
C SER A 142 -14.57 11.72 2.25
N ILE A 143 -14.20 13.01 2.28
CA ILE A 143 -12.81 13.46 2.18
C ILE A 143 -12.20 13.48 3.58
N VAL A 144 -11.08 12.77 3.77
CA VAL A 144 -10.29 12.85 5.00
C VAL A 144 -9.57 14.19 5.05
N LYS A 145 -9.59 14.85 6.21
CA LYS A 145 -8.88 16.11 6.47
C LYS A 145 -7.72 15.84 7.41
N ALA A 146 -6.61 16.54 7.18
CA ALA A 146 -5.40 16.53 7.98
C ALA A 146 -5.14 17.93 8.53
#